data_AF-A0A7J2PXI8-F1
#
_entry.id   AF-A0A7J2PXI8-F1
#
_cell.length_a   1.000
_cell.length_b   1.000
_cell.length_c   1.000
_cell.angle_alpha   90.00
_cell.angle_beta   90.00
_cell.angle_gamma   90.00
#
_symmetry.space_group_name_H-M   'P 1'
#
loop_
_entity.id
_entity.type
_entity.pdbx_description
1 polymer ?
#
loop_
_entity_poly.entity_id
_entity_poly.type
_entity_poly.pdbx_seq_one_letter_code
_entity_poly.pdbx_strand_id
1 'polypeptide(L)'
;MSDYNLRIDKINKKTAENNKKIAIEELSAGLCRATLLNCEKRFVQLLKEYNLRKNEILEKQNRVIANAKRSHALIDEYIKNKEVIHDELKAAIHFGESLCKYCKHYYTQAGLKRHEPACASKPSVKKVKKSSDDIKKEKSEQVKRKADLIKKKEAEIKALKEV
;
A
#
# COMPACT_ATOMS: atom_id res chain seq x y z
N MET A 1 95.37 -11.18 4.73
CA MET A 1 94.06 -11.84 4.46
C MET A 1 93.95 -12.06 2.96
N SER A 2 93.59 -13.26 2.49
CA SER A 2 93.44 -13.53 1.05
C SER A 2 92.15 -12.90 0.50
N ASP A 3 92.15 -12.54 -0.79
CA ASP A 3 90.97 -12.01 -1.48
C ASP A 3 89.75 -12.94 -1.40
N TYR A 4 90.00 -14.24 -1.29
CA TYR A 4 88.97 -15.26 -1.07
C TYR A 4 88.25 -15.06 0.27
N ASN A 5 88.99 -14.83 1.36
CA ASN A 5 88.41 -14.61 2.69
C ASN A 5 87.61 -13.30 2.75
N LEU A 6 88.09 -12.23 2.08
CA LEU A 6 87.36 -10.97 1.99
C LEU A 6 86.03 -11.09 1.22
N ARG A 7 85.96 -11.98 0.21
CA ARG A 7 84.73 -12.28 -0.53
C ARG A 7 83.75 -13.08 0.33
N ILE A 8 84.22 -14.08 1.06
CA ILE A 8 83.40 -14.86 1.99
C ILE A 8 82.79 -13.96 3.07
N ASP A 9 83.57 -13.07 3.68
CA ASP A 9 83.07 -12.15 4.71
C ASP A 9 81.99 -11.21 4.18
N LYS A 10 82.13 -10.73 2.93
CA LYS A 10 81.09 -9.91 2.27
C LYS A 10 79.81 -10.71 2.03
N ILE A 11 79.92 -11.98 1.63
CA ILE A 11 78.76 -12.87 1.45
C ILE A 11 78.08 -13.10 2.80
N ASN A 12 78.83 -13.44 3.84
CA ASN A 12 78.29 -13.69 5.18
C ASN A 12 77.55 -12.47 5.75
N LYS A 13 78.09 -11.25 5.57
CA LYS A 13 77.42 -10.01 5.97
C LYS A 13 76.10 -9.81 5.23
N LYS A 14 76.09 -9.99 3.91
CA LYS A 14 74.85 -9.87 3.10
C LYS A 14 73.81 -10.93 3.47
N THR A 15 74.24 -12.17 3.70
CA THR A 15 73.35 -13.25 4.14
C THR A 15 72.75 -12.93 5.51
N ALA A 16 73.54 -12.41 6.45
CA ALA A 16 73.04 -12.00 7.75
C ALA A 16 72.03 -10.84 7.65
N GLU A 17 72.27 -9.85 6.79
CA GLU A 17 71.32 -8.76 6.52
C GLU A 17 70.03 -9.27 5.87
N ASN A 18 70.12 -10.18 4.90
CA ASN A 18 68.95 -10.79 4.27
C ASN A 18 68.14 -11.62 5.26
N ASN A 19 68.79 -12.42 6.11
CA ASN A 19 68.10 -13.19 7.15
C ASN A 19 67.34 -12.29 8.13
N LYS A 20 67.90 -11.13 8.48
CA LYS A 20 67.19 -10.13 9.29
C LYS A 20 65.94 -9.59 8.58
N LYS A 21 66.04 -9.29 7.28
CA LYS A 21 64.88 -8.84 6.49
C LYS A 21 63.80 -9.90 6.39
N ILE A 22 64.18 -11.14 6.10
CA ILE A 22 63.26 -12.30 6.06
C ILE A 22 62.53 -12.45 7.39
N ALA A 23 63.24 -12.40 8.52
CA ALA A 23 62.62 -12.51 9.84
C ALA A 23 61.60 -11.40 10.13
N ILE A 24 61.88 -10.16 9.69
CA ILE A 24 60.94 -9.03 9.82
C ILE A 24 59.70 -9.26 8.95
N GLU A 25 59.88 -9.72 7.71
CA GLU A 25 58.79 -10.01 6.79
C GLU A 25 57.90 -11.16 7.28
N GLU A 26 58.50 -12.23 7.83
CA GLU A 26 57.79 -13.35 8.44
C GLU A 26 56.94 -12.90 9.64
N LEU A 27 57.50 -12.04 10.50
CA LEU A 27 56.78 -11.49 11.64
C LEU A 27 55.62 -10.60 11.20
N SER A 28 55.85 -9.74 10.19
CA SER A 28 54.81 -8.91 9.57
C SER A 28 53.69 -9.77 8.97
N ALA A 29 54.04 -10.82 8.23
CA ALA A 29 53.08 -11.76 7.66
C ALA A 29 52.27 -12.48 8.75
N GLY A 30 52.91 -12.86 9.86
CA GLY A 30 52.25 -13.45 11.04
C GLY A 30 51.22 -12.50 11.66
N LEU A 31 51.59 -11.23 11.87
CA LEU A 31 50.69 -10.20 12.38
C LEU A 31 49.50 -9.94 11.43
N CYS A 32 49.76 -9.88 10.13
CA CYS A 32 48.71 -9.73 9.12
C CYS A 32 47.72 -10.89 9.16
N ARG A 33 48.20 -12.15 9.25
CA ARG A 33 47.32 -13.33 9.37
C ARG A 33 46.48 -13.28 10.65
N ALA A 34 47.08 -12.93 11.79
CA ALA A 34 46.35 -12.80 13.06
C ALA A 34 45.26 -11.71 12.97
N THR A 35 45.58 -10.59 12.31
CA THR A 35 44.64 -9.49 12.10
C THR A 35 43.48 -9.93 11.22
N LEU A 36 43.74 -10.62 10.11
CA LEU A 36 42.70 -11.16 9.23
C LEU A 36 41.76 -12.11 9.97
N LEU A 37 42.30 -13.06 10.73
CA LEU A 37 41.49 -13.99 11.52
C LEU A 37 40.61 -13.28 12.56
N ASN A 38 41.12 -12.22 13.20
CA ASN A 38 40.34 -11.43 14.14
C ASN A 38 39.23 -10.63 13.44
N CYS A 39 39.52 -10.06 12.28
CA CYS A 39 38.53 -9.35 11.46
C CYS A 39 37.42 -10.30 11.00
N GLU A 40 37.75 -11.50 10.54
CA GLU A 40 36.78 -12.53 10.14
C GLU A 40 35.86 -12.92 11.30
N LYS A 41 36.42 -13.20 12.48
CA LYS A 41 35.63 -13.52 13.68
C LYS A 41 34.68 -12.37 14.05
N ARG A 42 35.16 -11.13 13.99
CA ARG A 42 34.35 -9.94 14.29
C ARG A 42 33.25 -9.73 13.26
N PHE A 43 33.53 -9.99 11.98
CA PHE A 43 32.52 -9.92 10.92
C PHE A 43 31.41 -10.95 11.13
N VAL A 44 31.76 -12.18 11.50
CA VAL A 44 30.78 -13.24 11.81
C VAL A 44 29.92 -12.85 13.02
N GLN A 45 30.50 -12.26 14.06
CA GLN A 45 29.76 -11.78 15.23
C GLN A 45 28.76 -10.66 14.84
N LEU A 46 29.24 -9.65 14.11
CA LEU A 46 28.39 -8.55 13.64
C LEU A 46 27.25 -9.03 12.76
N LEU A 47 27.49 -10.03 11.90
CA LEU A 47 26.45 -10.61 11.05
C LEU A 47 25.38 -11.32 11.89
N LYS A 48 25.78 -12.03 12.95
CA LYS A 48 24.83 -12.67 13.89
C LYS A 48 23.98 -11.62 14.61
N GLU A 49 24.61 -10.57 15.15
CA GLU A 49 23.89 -9.49 15.84
C GLU A 49 22.94 -8.75 14.90
N TYR A 50 23.36 -8.48 13.67
CA TYR A 50 22.52 -7.85 12.65
C TYR A 50 21.27 -8.70 12.37
N ASN A 51 21.43 -9.99 12.15
CA ASN A 51 20.31 -10.90 11.88
C ASN A 51 19.36 -11.01 13.07
N LEU A 52 19.89 -11.06 14.29
CA LEU A 52 19.07 -11.05 15.51
C LEU A 52 18.20 -9.78 15.59
N ARG A 53 18.83 -8.60 15.47
CA ARG A 53 18.11 -7.31 15.52
C ARG A 53 17.09 -7.18 14.40
N LYS A 54 17.43 -7.64 13.19
CA LYS A 54 16.50 -7.66 12.05
C LYS A 54 15.26 -8.48 12.37
N ASN A 55 15.43 -9.68 12.93
CA ASN A 55 14.32 -10.54 13.31
C ASN A 55 13.46 -9.93 14.42
N GLU A 56 14.07 -9.35 15.46
CA GLU A 56 13.34 -8.66 16.53
C GLU A 56 12.48 -7.51 16.00
N ILE A 57 13.01 -6.72 15.06
CA ILE A 57 12.27 -5.61 14.42
C ILE A 57 11.10 -6.17 13.61
N LEU A 58 11.31 -7.22 12.82
CA LEU A 58 10.24 -7.87 12.04
C LEU A 58 9.13 -8.42 12.94
N GLU A 59 9.48 -9.06 14.05
CA GLU A 59 8.50 -9.55 15.03
C GLU A 59 7.72 -8.42 15.70
N LYS A 60 8.37 -7.31 16.06
CA LYS A 60 7.70 -6.12 16.60
C LYS A 60 6.74 -5.53 15.57
N GLN A 61 7.17 -5.38 14.33
CA GLN A 61 6.34 -4.87 13.24
C GLN A 61 5.11 -5.76 13.02
N ASN A 62 5.29 -7.08 12.97
CA ASN A 62 4.21 -8.03 12.79
C ASN A 62 3.20 -7.97 13.94
N ARG A 63 3.66 -7.82 15.19
CA ARG A 63 2.78 -7.62 16.36
C ARG A 63 1.96 -6.33 16.25
N VAL A 64 2.58 -5.22 15.86
CA VAL A 64 1.87 -3.94 15.66
C VAL A 64 0.81 -4.06 14.58
N ILE A 65 1.14 -4.69 13.44
CA ILE A 65 0.19 -4.92 12.34
C ILE A 65 -0.98 -5.80 12.80
N ALA A 66 -0.70 -6.89 13.53
CA ALA A 66 -1.74 -7.79 14.04
C ALA A 66 -2.68 -7.07 15.03
N ASN A 67 -2.12 -6.25 15.92
CA ASN A 67 -2.91 -5.45 16.86
C ASN A 67 -3.77 -4.41 16.13
N ALA A 68 -3.20 -3.71 15.15
CA ALA A 68 -3.96 -2.75 14.34
C ALA A 68 -5.13 -3.42 13.61
N LYS A 69 -4.92 -4.59 13.00
CA LYS A 69 -5.99 -5.36 12.36
C LYS A 69 -7.12 -5.73 13.33
N ARG A 70 -6.78 -6.17 14.54
CA ARG A 70 -7.78 -6.46 15.59
C ARG A 70 -8.55 -5.21 16.00
N SER A 71 -7.86 -4.09 16.24
CA SER A 71 -8.51 -2.83 16.60
C SER A 71 -9.43 -2.33 15.48
N HIS A 72 -9.02 -2.43 14.22
CA HIS A 72 -9.88 -2.09 13.09
C HIS A 72 -11.13 -2.95 13.03
N ALA A 73 -11.00 -4.27 13.21
CA ALA A 73 -12.17 -5.17 13.23
C ALA A 73 -13.16 -4.81 14.35
N LEU A 74 -12.66 -4.48 15.55
CA LEU A 74 -13.50 -4.03 16.67
C LEU A 74 -14.19 -2.69 16.38
N ILE A 75 -13.48 -1.75 15.76
CA ILE A 75 -14.05 -0.46 15.36
C ILE A 75 -15.18 -0.68 14.34
N ASP A 76 -14.98 -1.53 13.34
CA ASP A 76 -16.01 -1.84 12.34
C ASP A 76 -17.25 -2.50 12.98
N GLU A 77 -17.05 -3.35 13.98
CA GLU A 77 -18.15 -3.94 14.76
C GLU A 77 -18.91 -2.88 15.56
N TYR A 78 -18.20 -1.97 16.23
CA TYR A 78 -18.84 -0.85 16.95
C TYR A 78 -19.60 0.10 16.03
N ILE A 79 -19.09 0.37 14.83
CA ILE A 79 -19.78 1.20 13.84
C ILE A 79 -21.09 0.53 13.43
N LYS A 80 -21.08 -0.78 13.12
CA LYS A 80 -22.29 -1.53 12.80
C LYS A 80 -23.30 -1.50 13.94
N ASN A 81 -22.87 -1.75 15.17
CA ASN A 81 -23.74 -1.72 16.34
C ASN A 81 -24.34 -0.33 16.59
N LYS A 82 -23.56 0.74 16.37
CA LYS A 82 -24.04 2.12 16.45
C LYS A 82 -25.13 2.39 15.42
N GLU A 83 -24.96 1.92 14.18
CA GLU A 83 -25.95 2.11 13.11
C GLU A 83 -27.28 1.43 13.47
N VAL A 84 -27.23 0.19 13.98
CA VAL A 84 -28.42 -0.53 14.46
C VAL A 84 -29.13 0.24 15.58
N ILE A 85 -28.40 0.64 16.63
CA ILE A 85 -28.97 1.40 17.75
C ILE A 85 -29.58 2.72 17.27
N HIS A 86 -28.94 3.41 16.33
CA HIS A 86 -29.43 4.66 15.79
C HIS A 86 -30.72 4.48 14.98
N ASP A 87 -30.84 3.38 14.22
CA ASP A 87 -32.06 3.06 13.49
C ASP A 87 -33.21 2.65 14.45
N GLU A 88 -32.89 1.89 15.51
CA GLU A 88 -33.85 1.58 16.59
C GLU A 88 -34.33 2.83 17.32
N LEU A 89 -33.41 3.75 17.68
CA LEU A 89 -33.74 5.02 18.31
C LEU A 89 -34.60 5.90 17.40
N LYS A 90 -34.29 5.95 16.09
CA LYS A 90 -35.13 6.66 15.11
C LYS A 90 -36.53 6.08 15.05
N ALA A 91 -36.67 4.76 15.03
CA ALA A 91 -37.97 4.09 15.03
C ALA A 91 -38.76 4.39 16.31
N ALA A 92 -38.09 4.43 17.47
CA ALA A 92 -38.70 4.74 18.76
C ALA A 92 -39.13 6.23 18.87
N ILE A 93 -38.27 7.17 18.46
CA ILE A 93 -38.55 8.61 18.51
C ILE A 93 -39.71 8.96 17.55
N HIS A 94 -39.73 8.35 16.37
CA HIS A 94 -40.72 8.60 15.32
C HIS A 94 -41.81 7.53 15.28
N PHE A 95 -42.15 6.95 16.44
CA PHE A 95 -43.18 5.92 16.54
C PHE A 95 -44.53 6.46 16.05
N GLY A 96 -45.11 5.82 15.02
CA GLY A 96 -46.36 6.27 14.39
C GLY A 96 -46.20 7.43 13.39
N GLU A 97 -44.97 7.91 13.19
CA GLU A 97 -44.61 8.88 12.16
C GLU A 97 -43.97 8.18 10.95
N SER A 98 -44.02 8.84 9.80
CA SER A 98 -43.51 8.34 8.52
C SER A 98 -42.66 9.40 7.85
N LEU A 99 -41.62 8.95 7.13
CA LEU A 99 -40.66 9.84 6.47
C LEU A 99 -41.24 10.37 5.15
N CYS A 100 -41.24 11.69 4.97
CA CYS A 100 -41.60 12.31 3.68
C CYS A 100 -40.52 12.03 2.62
N LYS A 101 -40.93 11.52 1.46
CA LYS A 101 -40.02 11.16 0.34
C LYS A 101 -39.24 12.35 -0.23
N TYR A 102 -39.75 13.58 -0.06
CA TYR A 102 -39.20 14.78 -0.69
C TYR A 102 -38.27 15.56 0.25
N CYS A 103 -38.68 15.81 1.49
CA CYS A 103 -37.88 16.58 2.46
C CYS A 103 -37.14 15.72 3.50
N LYS A 104 -37.39 14.40 3.54
CA LYS A 104 -36.80 13.47 4.52
C LYS A 104 -37.04 13.86 6.00
N HIS A 105 -38.11 14.59 6.28
CA HIS A 105 -38.59 14.84 7.64
C HIS A 105 -39.71 13.85 8.03
N TYR A 106 -39.83 13.57 9.32
CA TYR A 106 -40.86 12.69 9.88
C TYR A 106 -42.14 13.48 10.18
N TYR A 107 -43.28 12.87 9.89
CA TYR A 107 -44.61 13.41 10.18
C TYR A 107 -45.55 12.28 10.61
N THR A 108 -46.49 12.57 11.51
CA THR A 108 -47.64 11.68 11.75
C THR A 108 -48.39 11.38 10.45
N GLN A 109 -49.09 10.25 10.33
CA GLN A 109 -49.82 9.90 9.10
C GLN A 109 -50.75 11.02 8.59
N ALA A 110 -51.44 11.70 9.51
CA ALA A 110 -52.32 12.83 9.17
C ALA A 110 -51.51 14.06 8.69
N GLY A 111 -50.36 14.34 9.33
CA GLY A 111 -49.45 15.40 8.92
C GLY A 111 -48.82 15.13 7.55
N LEU A 112 -48.42 13.88 7.28
CA LEU A 112 -47.82 13.47 6.01
C LEU A 112 -48.80 13.68 4.85
N LYS A 113 -50.06 13.24 4.98
CA LYS A 113 -51.09 13.42 3.94
C LYS A 113 -51.30 14.88 3.56
N ARG A 114 -51.15 15.82 4.50
CA ARG A 114 -51.26 17.27 4.26
C ARG A 114 -49.97 17.86 3.69
N HIS A 115 -48.83 17.35 4.14
CA HIS A 115 -47.51 17.86 3.78
C HIS A 115 -47.04 17.38 2.40
N GLU A 116 -47.25 16.10 2.06
CA GLU A 116 -46.71 15.47 0.86
C GLU A 116 -47.08 16.19 -0.45
N PRO A 117 -48.32 16.67 -0.67
CA PRO A 117 -48.67 17.45 -1.88
C PRO A 117 -47.93 18.80 -1.97
N ALA A 118 -47.77 19.48 -0.83
CA ALA A 118 -47.08 20.77 -0.75
C ALA A 118 -45.56 20.62 -0.84
N CYS A 119 -45.02 19.48 -0.40
CA CYS A 119 -43.60 19.19 -0.47
C CYS A 119 -43.20 18.69 -1.87
N ALA A 120 -44.03 17.87 -2.51
CA ALA A 120 -43.82 17.41 -3.89
C ALA A 120 -43.75 18.58 -4.89
N SER A 121 -44.50 19.65 -4.64
CA SER A 121 -44.51 20.86 -5.46
C SER A 121 -43.31 21.78 -5.21
N LYS A 122 -42.50 21.52 -4.18
CA LYS A 122 -41.24 22.22 -3.88
C LYS A 122 -40.04 21.26 -3.97
N PRO A 123 -39.65 20.82 -5.18
CA PRO A 123 -38.46 20.00 -5.31
C PRO A 123 -37.21 20.79 -4.86
N SER A 124 -36.41 20.20 -3.97
CA SER A 124 -35.12 20.75 -3.51
C SER A 124 -34.12 20.91 -4.65
N VAL A 125 -34.26 20.10 -5.70
CA VAL A 125 -33.52 20.21 -6.95
C VAL A 125 -34.38 20.95 -7.97
N LYS A 126 -34.06 22.22 -8.25
CA LYS A 126 -34.62 22.94 -9.40
C LYS A 126 -34.35 22.10 -10.66
N LYS A 127 -35.40 21.65 -11.35
CA LYS A 127 -35.24 21.15 -12.73
C LYS A 127 -34.71 22.32 -13.56
N VAL A 128 -33.40 22.36 -13.80
CA VAL A 128 -32.81 23.30 -14.75
C VAL A 128 -33.44 22.97 -16.10
N LYS A 129 -34.21 23.90 -16.67
CA LYS A 129 -34.63 23.79 -18.06
C LYS A 129 -33.35 23.78 -18.90
N LYS A 130 -32.99 22.63 -19.45
CA LYS A 130 -31.89 22.53 -20.43
C LYS A 130 -32.13 23.57 -21.52
N SER A 131 -31.06 24.26 -21.96
CA SER A 131 -31.14 25.20 -23.08
C SER A 131 -31.74 24.48 -24.30
N SER A 132 -32.47 25.22 -25.15
CA SER A 132 -32.93 24.74 -26.46
C SER A 132 -31.81 24.01 -27.21
N ASP A 133 -30.59 24.50 -27.09
CA ASP A 133 -29.43 24.01 -27.83
C ASP A 133 -28.88 22.71 -27.24
N ASP A 134 -28.95 22.54 -25.92
CA ASP A 134 -28.59 21.29 -25.25
C ASP A 134 -29.57 20.17 -25.61
N ILE A 135 -30.86 20.50 -25.70
CA ILE A 135 -31.91 19.54 -26.11
C ILE A 135 -31.71 19.13 -27.57
N LYS A 136 -31.35 20.06 -28.47
CA LYS A 136 -31.03 19.75 -29.87
C LYS A 136 -29.79 18.87 -29.99
N LYS A 137 -28.73 19.16 -29.23
CA LYS A 137 -27.51 18.32 -29.18
C LYS A 137 -27.82 16.90 -28.71
N GLU A 138 -28.51 16.75 -27.58
CA GLU A 138 -28.88 15.42 -27.06
C GLU A 138 -29.75 14.65 -28.05
N LYS A 139 -30.74 15.29 -28.69
CA LYS A 139 -31.55 14.63 -29.73
C LYS A 139 -30.69 14.16 -30.90
N SER A 140 -29.74 14.97 -31.37
CA SER A 140 -28.84 14.58 -32.45
C SER A 140 -27.92 13.41 -32.07
N GLU A 141 -27.44 13.38 -30.83
CA GLU A 141 -26.65 12.26 -30.32
C GLU A 141 -27.47 10.99 -30.16
N GLN A 142 -28.71 11.11 -29.68
CA GLN A 142 -29.61 9.98 -29.50
C GLN A 142 -29.99 9.35 -30.85
N VAL A 143 -30.16 10.16 -31.89
CA VAL A 143 -30.36 9.69 -33.27
C VAL A 143 -29.12 8.93 -33.77
N LYS A 144 -27.91 9.46 -33.56
CA LYS A 144 -26.65 8.77 -33.91
C LYS A 144 -26.52 7.42 -33.20
N ARG A 145 -26.73 7.39 -31.88
CA ARG A 145 -26.66 6.15 -31.08
C ARG A 145 -27.67 5.11 -31.54
N LYS A 146 -28.90 5.51 -31.89
CA LYS A 146 -29.91 4.61 -32.45
C LYS A 146 -29.48 4.03 -33.79
N ALA A 147 -28.95 4.87 -34.69
CA ALA A 147 -28.45 4.41 -35.99
C ALA A 147 -27.29 3.41 -35.84
N ASP A 148 -26.36 3.67 -34.92
CA ASP A 148 -25.24 2.77 -34.64
C ASP A 148 -25.70 1.42 -34.05
N LEU A 149 -26.70 1.45 -33.15
CA LEU A 149 -27.33 0.25 -32.61
C LEU A 149 -28.06 -0.57 -33.69
N ILE A 150 -28.76 0.08 -34.61
CA ILE A 150 -29.43 -0.58 -35.73
C ILE A 150 -28.38 -1.27 -36.62
N LYS A 151 -27.31 -0.56 -37.00
CA LYS A 151 -26.21 -1.14 -37.80
C LYS A 151 -25.57 -2.35 -37.11
N LYS A 152 -25.34 -2.27 -35.79
CA LYS A 152 -24.80 -3.40 -35.02
C LYS A 152 -25.76 -4.58 -35.02
N LYS A 153 -27.06 -4.34 -34.83
CA LYS A 153 -28.08 -5.39 -34.84
C LYS A 153 -28.26 -6.01 -36.22
N GLU A 154 -28.19 -5.22 -37.30
CA GLU A 154 -28.20 -5.73 -38.68
C GLU A 154 -26.97 -6.58 -38.99
N ALA A 155 -25.78 -6.18 -38.51
CA ALA A 155 -24.56 -6.96 -38.62
C ALA A 155 -24.65 -8.29 -37.84
N GLU A 156 -25.18 -8.27 -36.61
CA GLU A 156 -25.44 -9.48 -35.81
C GLU A 156 -26.43 -10.42 -36.52
N ILE A 157 -27.52 -9.88 -37.09
CA ILE A 157 -28.51 -10.69 -37.84
C ILE A 157 -27.89 -11.28 -39.11
N LYS A 158 -27.03 -10.55 -39.81
CA LYS A 158 -26.35 -11.06 -41.00
C LYS A 158 -25.38 -12.19 -40.66
N ALA A 159 -24.59 -12.03 -39.59
CA ALA A 159 -23.69 -13.06 -39.09
C ALA A 159 -24.43 -14.34 -38.65
N LEU A 160 -25.67 -14.21 -38.14
CA LEU A 160 -26.51 -15.36 -37.77
C LEU A 160 -27.18 -16.05 -38.97
N LYS A 161 -27.23 -15.42 -40.15
CA LYS A 161 -27.80 -16.01 -41.38
C LYS A 161 -26.75 -16.67 -42.29
N GLU A 162 -25.46 -16.44 -42.01
CA GLU A 162 -24.32 -17.04 -42.71
C GLU A 162 -23.76 -18.29 -41.98
N VAL A 163 -24.44 -18.72 -40.90
CA VAL A 163 -24.28 -19.99 -40.17
C VAL A 163 -25.47 -20.89 -40.48
#